data_AF-A0A453B6T3-F1
#
_entry.id   AF-A0A453B6T3-F1
#
_cell.length_a   1.000
_cell.length_b   1.000
_cell.length_c   1.000
_cell.angle_alpha   90.00
_cell.angle_beta   90.00
_cell.angle_gamma   90.00
#
_symmetry.space_group_name_H-M   'P 1'
#
loop_
_entity.id
_entity.type
_entity.pdbx_description
1 polymer ?
#
loop_
_entity_poly.entity_id
_entity_poly.type
_entity_poly.pdbx_seq_one_letter_code
_entity_poly.pdbx_strand_id
1 'polypeptide(L)'
;MSEPQQRKSYLNSQTRCVECYPNKTGFALGSTDGRVAMDFFDQSESSLEKRYSFKCHRLTEDRGRVAYPVNAIAFHSDRHGTFATGGCDGFVYTWDGEKKKRLFQSPRYPTSIAALSFSKDNNLLAVASSYTYESGKIENEPATKIFIRDVNEVEVKPRH
;
A
#
# COMPACT_ATOMS: atom_id res chain seq x y z
N MET A 1 31.09 3.80 6.63
CA MET A 1 29.63 3.70 6.58
C MET A 1 29.09 5.10 6.33
N SER A 2 28.11 5.29 5.45
CA SER A 2 27.46 6.58 5.28
C SER A 2 26.66 6.95 6.53
N GLU A 3 26.56 8.24 6.84
CA GLU A 3 25.71 8.69 7.95
C GLU A 3 24.22 8.41 7.67
N PRO A 4 23.42 8.08 8.70
CA PRO A 4 21.99 7.87 8.54
C PRO A 4 21.29 9.19 8.18
N GLN A 5 20.36 9.15 7.23
CA GLN A 5 19.50 10.30 6.90
C GLN A 5 18.35 10.42 7.91
N GLN A 6 18.13 11.62 8.45
CA GLN A 6 16.95 11.93 9.27
C GLN A 6 16.11 13.00 8.56
N ARG A 7 14.82 12.71 8.37
CA ARG A 7 13.89 13.61 7.66
C ARG A 7 12.47 13.49 8.19
N LYS A 8 11.71 14.57 8.04
CA LYS A 8 10.27 14.58 8.32
C LYS A 8 9.54 13.76 7.24
N SER A 9 8.54 12.98 7.65
CA SER A 9 7.67 12.24 6.73
C SER A 9 7.01 13.20 5.73
N TYR A 10 6.89 12.76 4.48
CA TYR A 10 6.10 13.46 3.46
C TYR A 10 4.58 13.36 3.71
N LEU A 11 4.17 12.48 4.63
CA LEU A 11 2.79 12.35 5.10
C LEU A 11 2.57 13.23 6.34
N ASN A 12 1.41 13.89 6.39
CA ASN A 12 1.02 14.76 7.52
C ASN A 12 0.40 13.97 8.69
N SER A 13 0.02 12.72 8.46
CA SER A 13 -0.57 11.82 9.45
C SER A 13 0.44 10.76 9.88
N GLN A 14 0.15 10.05 10.98
CA GLN A 14 1.02 9.02 11.50
C GLN A 14 1.37 7.97 10.42
N THR A 15 2.67 7.73 10.24
CA THR A 15 3.17 6.63 9.39
C THR A 15 2.77 5.30 10.02
N ARG A 16 2.20 4.41 9.20
CA ARG A 16 1.71 3.10 9.62
C ARG A 16 2.55 1.95 9.04
N CYS A 17 3.01 2.09 7.81
CA CYS A 17 3.88 1.11 7.14
C CYS A 17 4.91 1.80 6.26
N VAL A 18 6.00 1.08 5.95
CA VAL A 18 7.08 1.49 5.05
C VAL A 18 7.53 0.28 4.25
N GLU A 19 7.86 0.48 2.99
CA GLU A 19 8.42 -0.57 2.13
C GLU A 19 9.44 0.04 1.15
N CYS A 20 10.64 -0.54 1.07
CA CYS A 20 11.67 -0.08 0.14
C CYS A 20 11.33 -0.49 -1.29
N TYR A 21 11.70 0.35 -2.26
CA TYR A 21 11.60 -0.03 -3.66
C TYR A 21 12.53 -1.21 -3.96
N PRO A 22 12.14 -2.17 -4.82
CA PRO A 22 13.01 -3.30 -5.19
C PRO A 22 14.36 -2.87 -5.78
N ASN A 23 14.38 -1.73 -6.49
CA ASN A 23 15.58 -1.13 -7.07
C ASN A 23 16.45 -0.34 -6.07
N LYS A 24 16.03 -0.26 -4.79
CA LYS A 24 16.74 0.41 -3.68
C LYS A 24 16.96 1.91 -3.86
N THR A 25 16.20 2.58 -4.74
CA THR A 25 16.34 4.03 -4.97
C THR A 25 15.48 4.87 -4.05
N GLY A 26 14.55 4.26 -3.31
CA GLY A 26 13.63 4.95 -2.43
C GLY A 26 12.73 4.00 -1.65
N PHE A 27 11.62 4.53 -1.14
CA PHE A 27 10.65 3.79 -0.35
C PHE A 27 9.26 4.41 -0.44
N ALA A 28 8.25 3.57 -0.22
CA ALA A 28 6.87 3.98 -0.03
C ALA A 28 6.54 4.05 1.47
N LEU A 29 5.73 5.03 1.86
CA LEU A 29 5.16 5.16 3.20
C LEU A 29 3.64 5.07 3.11
N GLY A 30 3.00 4.35 4.02
CA GLY A 30 1.54 4.37 4.21
C GLY A 30 1.18 5.10 5.50
N SER A 31 0.08 5.85 5.51
CA SER A 31 -0.43 6.56 6.70
C SER A 31 -1.71 5.96 7.27
N THR A 32 -2.06 6.40 8.47
CA THR A 32 -3.35 6.12 9.11
C THR A 32 -4.54 6.82 8.45
N ASP A 33 -4.33 7.84 7.59
CA ASP A 33 -5.40 8.58 6.89
C ASP A 33 -5.60 8.12 5.43
N GLY A 34 -5.21 6.90 5.09
CA GLY A 34 -5.47 6.31 3.77
C GLY A 34 -4.71 6.98 2.64
N ARG A 35 -3.42 7.27 2.86
CA ARG A 35 -2.50 7.79 1.85
C ARG A 35 -1.24 6.95 1.74
N VAL A 36 -0.65 7.00 0.56
CA VAL A 36 0.71 6.52 0.32
C VAL A 36 1.56 7.67 -0.21
N ALA A 37 2.80 7.77 0.27
CA ALA A 37 3.83 8.65 -0.26
C ALA A 37 4.95 7.84 -0.87
N MET A 38 5.42 8.27 -2.04
CA MET A 38 6.55 7.72 -2.77
C MET A 38 7.73 8.68 -2.60
N ASP A 39 8.80 8.22 -1.96
CA ASP A 39 9.97 9.01 -1.61
C ASP A 39 11.27 8.34 -2.10
N PHE A 40 12.35 9.11 -2.21
CA PHE A 40 13.64 8.71 -2.79
C PHE A 40 14.79 9.01 -1.83
N PHE A 41 15.82 8.16 -1.84
CA PHE A 41 17.03 8.34 -1.04
C PHE A 41 17.96 9.42 -1.58
N ASP A 42 17.97 9.63 -2.90
CA ASP A 42 18.65 10.77 -3.51
C ASP A 42 17.92 12.06 -3.14
N GLN A 43 18.66 13.01 -2.56
CA GLN A 43 18.16 14.32 -2.12
C GLN A 43 18.43 15.43 -3.15
N SER A 44 18.92 15.10 -4.35
CA SER A 44 19.02 16.07 -5.45
C SER A 44 17.64 16.64 -5.80
N GLU A 45 17.58 17.91 -6.18
CA GLU A 45 16.33 18.59 -6.56
C GLU A 45 15.52 17.78 -7.60
N SER A 46 16.20 17.24 -8.61
CA SER A 46 15.60 16.39 -9.64
C SER A 46 14.93 15.11 -9.11
N SER A 47 15.41 14.58 -7.99
CA SER A 47 14.82 13.42 -7.30
C SER A 47 13.68 13.84 -6.40
N LEU A 48 13.81 14.99 -5.73
CA LEU A 48 12.76 15.56 -4.87
C LEU A 48 11.49 15.91 -5.65
N GLU A 49 11.62 16.43 -6.87
CA GLU A 49 10.48 16.75 -7.76
C GLU A 49 9.66 15.52 -8.17
N LYS A 50 10.26 14.33 -8.14
CA LYS A 50 9.58 13.07 -8.47
C LYS A 50 8.75 12.54 -7.31
N ARG A 51 8.96 13.03 -6.07
CA ARG A 51 8.18 12.62 -4.90
C ARG A 51 6.72 12.97 -5.09
N TYR A 52 5.85 12.09 -4.63
CA TYR A 52 4.41 12.37 -4.64
C TYR A 52 3.69 11.57 -3.58
N SER A 53 2.46 12.00 -3.26
CA SER A 53 1.54 11.23 -2.43
C SER A 53 0.17 11.17 -3.07
N PHE A 54 -0.59 10.14 -2.75
CA PHE A 54 -1.93 9.92 -3.27
C PHE A 54 -2.84 9.30 -2.21
N LYS A 55 -4.15 9.45 -2.41
CA LYS A 55 -5.18 8.84 -1.57
C LYS A 55 -5.50 7.45 -2.12
N CYS A 56 -5.63 6.45 -1.27
CA CYS A 56 -5.84 5.07 -1.70
C CYS A 56 -6.99 4.38 -0.96
N HIS A 57 -6.92 4.26 0.37
CA HIS A 57 -7.94 3.57 1.18
C HIS A 57 -8.97 4.56 1.73
N ARG A 58 -9.83 5.07 0.84
CA ARG A 58 -10.93 5.98 1.18
C ARG A 58 -12.22 5.56 0.52
N LEU A 59 -13.27 5.38 1.31
CA LEU A 59 -14.60 4.99 0.84
C LEU A 59 -15.58 6.16 0.99
N THR A 60 -16.58 6.19 0.11
CA THR A 60 -17.76 7.02 0.31
C THR A 60 -18.79 6.17 1.04
N GLU A 61 -19.10 6.55 2.27
CA GLU A 61 -20.14 5.93 3.09
C GLU A 61 -21.28 6.94 3.32
N ASP A 62 -22.37 6.50 3.96
CA ASP A 62 -23.58 7.32 4.16
C ASP A 62 -23.28 8.66 4.87
N ARG A 63 -22.26 8.69 5.73
CA ARG A 63 -21.84 9.87 6.50
C ARG A 63 -20.75 10.71 5.81
N GLY A 64 -20.40 10.37 4.56
CA GLY A 64 -19.40 11.06 3.77
C GLY A 64 -18.17 10.21 3.46
N ARG A 65 -17.08 10.87 3.07
CA ARG A 65 -15.83 10.19 2.75
C ARG A 65 -15.07 9.80 4.02
N VAL A 66 -14.90 8.51 4.24
CA VAL A 66 -14.14 7.93 5.35
C VAL A 66 -12.77 7.50 4.83
N ALA A 67 -11.72 7.78 5.61
CA ALA A 67 -10.36 7.36 5.31
C ALA A 67 -9.92 6.26 6.27
N TYR A 68 -9.27 5.23 5.74
CA TYR A 68 -8.85 4.04 6.48
C TYR A 68 -7.33 3.94 6.48
N PRO A 69 -6.72 3.46 7.58
CA PRO A 69 -5.29 3.22 7.63
C PRO A 69 -4.80 2.30 6.51
N VAL A 70 -3.61 2.60 5.98
CA VAL A 70 -2.85 1.72 5.09
C VAL A 70 -1.93 0.87 5.96
N ASN A 71 -2.26 -0.41 6.12
CA ASN A 71 -1.50 -1.31 6.98
C ASN A 71 -0.33 -1.97 6.26
N ALA A 72 -0.44 -2.18 4.94
CA ALA A 72 0.54 -2.93 4.18
C ALA A 72 0.81 -2.31 2.82
N ILE A 73 2.07 -2.36 2.41
CA ILE A 73 2.54 -2.07 1.05
C ILE A 73 3.44 -3.23 0.66
N ALA A 74 3.28 -3.76 -0.56
CA ALA A 74 4.13 -4.81 -1.08
C ALA A 74 4.43 -4.51 -2.56
N PHE A 75 5.71 -4.47 -2.93
CA PHE A 75 6.08 -4.32 -4.34
C PHE A 75 5.99 -5.65 -5.07
N HIS A 76 5.44 -5.60 -6.27
CA HIS A 76 5.64 -6.66 -7.24
C HIS A 76 7.07 -6.49 -7.77
N SER A 77 7.92 -7.52 -7.63
CA SER A 77 9.36 -7.39 -7.84
C SER A 77 9.79 -7.36 -9.32
N ASP A 78 8.83 -7.23 -10.24
CA ASP A 78 9.13 -7.06 -11.66
C ASP A 78 9.68 -5.66 -11.99
N ARG A 79 9.95 -5.42 -13.28
CA ARG A 79 10.51 -4.15 -13.77
C ARG A 79 9.46 -3.03 -13.93
N HIS A 80 8.19 -3.27 -13.64
CA HIS A 80 7.12 -2.32 -13.94
C HIS A 80 6.89 -1.30 -12.82
N GLY A 81 7.53 -1.47 -11.66
CA GLY A 81 7.40 -0.53 -10.54
C GLY A 81 5.99 -0.53 -9.93
N THR A 82 5.27 -1.65 -10.06
CA THR A 82 3.92 -1.80 -9.53
C THR A 82 3.92 -2.36 -8.13
N PHE A 83 2.90 -2.02 -7.37
CA PHE A 83 2.80 -2.42 -5.96
C PHE A 83 1.35 -2.52 -5.52
N ALA A 84 1.14 -3.30 -4.46
CA ALA A 84 -0.13 -3.46 -3.80
C ALA A 84 -0.16 -2.67 -2.48
N THR A 85 -1.34 -2.15 -2.14
CA THR A 85 -1.63 -1.55 -0.84
C THR A 85 -2.82 -2.26 -0.21
N GLY A 86 -2.73 -2.54 1.10
CA GLY A 86 -3.80 -3.14 1.89
C GLY A 86 -4.20 -2.21 3.01
N GLY A 87 -5.51 -1.99 3.17
CA GLY A 87 -6.04 -1.06 4.16
C GLY A 87 -7.16 -1.62 5.01
N CYS A 88 -7.55 -0.84 6.01
CA CYS A 88 -8.65 -1.20 6.91
C CYS A 88 -10.03 -1.10 6.27
N ASP A 89 -10.12 -0.61 5.03
CA ASP A 89 -11.34 -0.69 4.22
C ASP A 89 -11.63 -2.13 3.75
N GLY A 90 -10.70 -3.06 3.95
CA GLY A 90 -10.80 -4.46 3.55
C GLY A 90 -10.50 -4.66 2.06
N PHE A 91 -9.91 -3.66 1.39
CA PHE A 91 -9.52 -3.77 -0.02
C PHE A 91 -8.01 -3.93 -0.18
N VAL A 92 -7.65 -4.61 -1.26
CA VAL A 92 -6.31 -4.54 -1.84
C VAL A 92 -6.41 -3.76 -3.15
N TYR A 93 -5.60 -2.71 -3.27
CA TYR A 93 -5.43 -1.97 -4.53
C TYR A 93 -4.06 -2.25 -5.10
N THR A 94 -3.96 -2.38 -6.41
CA THR A 94 -2.66 -2.38 -7.11
C THR A 94 -2.49 -1.08 -7.87
N TRP A 95 -1.24 -0.64 -7.96
CA TRP A 95 -0.88 0.68 -8.46
C TRP A 95 0.26 0.58 -9.44
N ASP A 96 0.19 1.40 -10.48
CA ASP A 96 1.33 1.79 -11.29
C ASP A 96 2.00 3.00 -10.63
N GLY A 97 3.18 2.78 -10.06
CA GLY A 97 3.94 3.80 -9.34
C GLY A 97 4.55 4.87 -10.24
N GLU A 98 4.73 4.60 -11.53
CA GLU A 98 5.28 5.58 -12.47
C GLU A 98 4.17 6.45 -13.06
N LYS A 99 3.07 5.82 -13.51
CA LYS A 99 1.91 6.53 -14.06
C LYS A 99 0.95 7.08 -13.00
N LYS A 100 1.23 6.82 -11.72
CA LYS A 100 0.44 7.29 -10.55
C LYS A 100 -1.04 6.89 -10.66
N LYS A 101 -1.30 5.67 -11.12
CA LYS A 101 -2.65 5.19 -11.46
C LYS A 101 -2.98 3.88 -10.76
N ARG A 102 -4.21 3.75 -10.26
CA ARG A 102 -4.73 2.47 -9.78
C ARG A 102 -4.97 1.53 -10.96
N LEU A 103 -4.39 0.33 -10.90
CA LEU A 103 -4.55 -0.70 -11.92
C LEU A 103 -5.75 -1.59 -11.62
N PHE A 104 -5.86 -2.03 -10.36
CA PHE A 104 -6.90 -2.95 -9.93
C PHE A 104 -7.36 -2.70 -8.50
N GLN A 105 -8.57 -3.18 -8.22
CA GLN A 105 -9.20 -3.21 -6.90
C GLN A 105 -9.74 -4.63 -6.70
N SER A 106 -9.33 -5.29 -5.63
CA SER A 106 -9.86 -6.60 -5.28
C SER A 106 -11.35 -6.52 -4.89
N PRO A 107 -12.06 -7.66 -4.89
CA PRO A 107 -13.22 -7.81 -4.04
C PRO A 107 -12.88 -7.47 -2.58
N ARG A 108 -13.87 -7.00 -1.81
CA ARG A 108 -13.67 -6.69 -0.39
C ARG A 108 -13.46 -7.99 0.39
N TYR A 109 -12.42 -8.03 1.20
CA TYR A 109 -12.16 -9.12 2.13
C TYR A 109 -13.07 -9.01 3.38
N PRO A 110 -13.24 -10.09 4.16
CA PRO A 110 -14.15 -10.10 5.31
C PRO A 110 -13.85 -9.03 6.37
N THR A 111 -12.60 -8.61 6.49
CA THR A 111 -12.15 -7.57 7.40
C THR A 111 -10.87 -6.91 6.86
N SER A 112 -10.31 -5.99 7.64
CA SER A 112 -9.07 -5.26 7.40
C SER A 112 -7.95 -6.11 6.84
N ILE A 113 -7.16 -5.52 5.93
CA ILE A 113 -5.93 -6.14 5.46
C ILE A 113 -4.84 -5.83 6.47
N ALA A 114 -4.32 -6.86 7.12
CA ALA A 114 -3.28 -6.72 8.13
C ALA A 114 -1.87 -6.78 7.52
N ALA A 115 -1.68 -7.61 6.49
CA ALA A 115 -0.40 -7.80 5.80
C ALA A 115 -0.60 -8.25 4.35
N LEU A 116 0.39 -7.95 3.50
CA LEU A 116 0.48 -8.37 2.10
C LEU A 116 1.89 -8.85 1.78
N SER A 117 2.02 -9.85 0.90
CA SER A 117 3.31 -10.26 0.37
C SER A 117 3.16 -10.94 -0.99
N PHE A 118 3.94 -10.50 -1.97
CA PHE A 118 4.09 -11.22 -3.23
C PHE A 118 5.06 -12.39 -3.07
N SER A 119 4.81 -13.50 -3.77
CA SER A 119 5.79 -14.58 -3.88
C SER A 119 7.03 -14.11 -4.64
N LYS A 120 8.15 -14.82 -4.47
CA LYS A 120 9.44 -14.47 -5.11
C LYS A 120 9.38 -14.42 -6.63
N ASP A 121 8.57 -15.28 -7.24
CA ASP A 121 8.30 -15.33 -8.68
C ASP A 121 7.17 -14.38 -9.10
N ASN A 122 6.57 -13.66 -8.14
CA ASN A 122 5.43 -12.77 -8.25
C ASN A 122 4.12 -13.35 -8.78
N ASN A 123 4.03 -14.67 -8.93
CA ASN A 123 2.82 -15.32 -9.43
C ASN A 123 1.70 -15.40 -8.37
N LEU A 124 2.03 -15.23 -7.09
CA LEU A 124 1.09 -15.32 -6.00
C LEU A 124 1.12 -14.05 -5.14
N LEU A 125 -0.05 -13.69 -4.61
CA LEU A 125 -0.22 -12.67 -3.58
C LEU A 125 -0.86 -13.30 -2.34
N ALA A 126 -0.14 -13.26 -1.23
CA ALA A 126 -0.66 -13.59 0.08
C ALA A 126 -1.32 -12.37 0.73
N VAL A 127 -2.55 -12.54 1.22
CA VAL A 127 -3.36 -11.49 1.85
C VAL A 127 -3.85 -11.97 3.21
N ALA A 128 -3.37 -11.33 4.28
CA ALA A 128 -3.88 -11.57 5.63
C ALA A 128 -5.07 -10.63 5.90
N SER A 129 -6.28 -11.19 5.99
CA SER A 129 -7.48 -10.46 6.42
C SER A 129 -7.70 -10.73 7.90
N SER A 130 -7.45 -9.72 8.73
CA SER A 130 -7.63 -9.74 10.18
C SER A 130 -8.04 -8.34 10.63
N TYR A 131 -8.96 -8.24 11.58
CA TYR A 131 -9.29 -6.95 12.16
C TYR A 131 -8.04 -6.36 12.84
N THR A 132 -7.79 -5.07 12.66
CA THR A 132 -6.56 -4.41 13.12
C THR A 132 -6.80 -3.36 14.20
N TYR A 133 -7.94 -3.47 14.88
CA TYR A 133 -8.36 -2.60 15.98
C TYR A 133 -8.57 -1.13 15.59
N GLU A 134 -8.75 -0.86 14.30
CA GLU A 134 -8.91 0.50 13.77
C GLU A 134 -10.14 1.24 14.32
N SER A 135 -11.14 0.50 14.82
CA SER A 135 -12.37 1.06 15.43
C SER A 135 -12.52 0.65 16.91
N GLY A 136 -11.44 0.23 17.57
CA GLY A 136 -11.50 -0.25 18.95
C GLY A 136 -12.02 -1.69 19.07
N LYS A 137 -12.45 -2.11 20.26
CA LYS A 137 -13.01 -3.45 20.47
C LYS A 137 -14.36 -3.58 19.77
N ILE A 138 -14.55 -4.66 19.02
CA ILE A 138 -15.84 -5.04 18.41
C ILE A 138 -16.32 -6.37 19.00
N GLU A 139 -17.63 -6.56 19.09
CA GLU A 139 -18.22 -7.75 19.74
C GLU A 139 -18.08 -9.01 18.87
N ASN A 140 -18.26 -8.86 17.56
CA ASN A 140 -18.27 -9.96 16.59
C ASN A 140 -17.15 -9.78 15.57
N GLU A 141 -15.91 -9.93 16.01
CA GLU A 141 -14.74 -9.83 15.12
C GLU A 141 -14.81 -10.89 14.01
N PRO A 142 -14.71 -10.49 12.72
CA PRO A 142 -14.67 -11.45 11.63
C PRO A 142 -13.48 -12.38 11.76
N ALA A 143 -13.66 -13.68 11.46
CA ALA A 143 -12.59 -14.65 11.56
C ALA A 143 -11.37 -14.29 10.69
N THR A 144 -10.19 -14.30 11.31
CA THR A 144 -8.91 -14.09 10.61
C THR A 144 -8.65 -15.18 9.58
N LYS A 145 -8.26 -14.77 8.37
CA LYS A 145 -7.94 -15.69 7.26
C LYS A 145 -6.73 -15.20 6.47
N ILE A 146 -5.96 -16.15 5.95
CA ILE A 146 -4.95 -15.89 4.93
C ILE A 146 -5.52 -16.39 3.60
N PHE A 147 -5.50 -15.51 2.60
CA PHE A 147 -5.85 -15.83 1.22
C PHE A 147 -4.58 -15.88 0.39
N ILE A 148 -4.43 -16.91 -0.42
CA ILE A 148 -3.39 -16.98 -1.45
C ILE A 148 -4.11 -16.88 -2.79
N ARG A 149 -3.70 -15.93 -3.63
CA ARG A 149 -4.32 -15.67 -4.93
C ARG A 149 -3.26 -15.69 -6.02
N ASP A 150 -3.64 -16.21 -7.18
CA ASP A 150 -2.88 -15.99 -8.40
C ASP A 150 -2.90 -14.51 -8.80
N VAL A 151 -1.75 -14.00 -9.20
CA VAL A 151 -1.57 -12.63 -9.70
C VAL A 151 -1.75 -12.65 -11.21
N ASN A 152 -2.90 -12.16 -11.67
CA ASN A 152 -3.13 -12.01 -13.10
C ASN A 152 -2.37 -10.80 -13.65
N GLU A 153 -1.80 -10.89 -14.86
CA GLU A 153 -1.08 -9.77 -15.49
C GLU A 153 -1.92 -8.49 -15.54
N VAL A 154 -3.24 -8.60 -15.77
CA VAL A 154 -4.15 -7.44 -15.83
C VAL A 154 -4.23 -6.65 -14.53
N GLU A 155 -3.88 -7.26 -13.39
CA GLU A 155 -3.89 -6.65 -12.06
C GLU A 155 -2.61 -5.86 -11.78
N VAL A 156 -1.49 -6.20 -12.43
CA VAL A 156 -0.15 -5.67 -12.08
C VAL A 156 0.62 -5.06 -13.24
N LYS A 157 0.19 -5.28 -14.48
CA LYS A 157 0.86 -4.76 -15.67
C LYS A 157 0.32 -3.37 -16.04
N PRO A 158 1.19 -2.36 -16.21
CA PRO A 158 0.80 -1.06 -16.73
C PRO A 158 0.04 -1.18 -18.06
N ARG A 159 -1.10 -0.48 -18.18
CA ARG A 159 -1.82 -0.36 -19.45
C ARG A 159 -1.16 0.72 -20.31
N HIS A 160 -0.94 0.44 -21.58
CA HIS A 160 -0.44 1.44 -22.55
C HIS A 160 -1.45 2.56 -22.75
#